data_AF-A0A1V2ZYV4-F1
#
_entry.id   AF-A0A1V2ZYV4-F1
#
_cell.length_a   1.000
_cell.length_b   1.000
_cell.length_c   1.000
_cell.angle_alpha   90.00
_cell.angle_beta   90.00
_cell.angle_gamma   90.00
#
_symmetry.space_group_name_H-M   'P 1'
#
loop_
_entity.id
_entity.type
_entity.pdbx_description
1 polymer ?
#
loop_
_entity_poly.entity_id
_entity_poly.type
_entity_poly.pdbx_seq_one_letter_code
_entity_poly.pdbx_strand_id
1 'polypeptide(L)'
;MVSRYFWDPKKRKTGLSFRDFILSGNGLKSNFDCYTVNGILGVDRLIRYDRLNEELGDVSRELGLPEDVGETLRGLSAKGGYRKARDVVSLYDDETRRIVEVFFAREIQLLGFEFEECP
;
A
#
# COMPACT_ATOMS: atom_id res chain seq x y z
N MET A 1 -0.69 5.78 -4.20
CA MET A 1 -0.14 6.26 -5.48
C MET A 1 -0.79 5.59 -6.71
N VAL A 2 -0.53 4.31 -6.98
CA VAL A 2 -0.99 3.58 -8.19
C VAL A 2 -2.52 3.55 -8.33
N SER A 3 -3.23 3.17 -7.27
CA SER A 3 -4.71 3.21 -7.28
C SER A 3 -5.25 4.61 -7.58
N ARG A 4 -4.58 5.66 -7.10
CA ARG A 4 -4.95 7.06 -7.36
C ARG A 4 -4.72 7.45 -8.81
N TYR A 5 -3.66 6.97 -9.47
CA TYR A 5 -3.44 7.21 -10.89
C TYR A 5 -4.62 6.70 -11.73
N PHE A 6 -5.00 5.43 -11.53
CA PHE A 6 -6.11 4.80 -12.27
C PHE A 6 -7.51 5.28 -11.87
N TRP A 7 -7.66 5.86 -10.67
CA TRP A 7 -8.92 6.49 -10.28
C TRP A 7 -9.01 7.89 -10.92
N ASP A 8 -9.70 7.98 -12.05
CA ASP A 8 -9.90 9.23 -12.79
C ASP A 8 -11.36 9.42 -13.26
N PRO A 9 -12.31 9.61 -12.33
CA PRO A 9 -13.73 9.76 -12.68
C PRO A 9 -14.03 11.01 -13.52
N LYS A 10 -13.16 12.01 -13.49
CA LYS A 10 -13.31 13.28 -14.23
C LYS A 10 -12.46 13.33 -15.51
N LYS A 11 -11.82 12.22 -15.89
CA LYS A 11 -10.94 12.12 -17.08
C LYS A 11 -9.83 13.18 -17.14
N ARG A 12 -9.39 13.70 -15.99
CA ARG A 12 -8.39 14.77 -15.88
C ARG A 12 -6.96 14.30 -16.18
N LYS A 13 -6.73 13.00 -16.19
CA LYS A 13 -5.42 12.36 -16.44
C LYS A 13 -5.38 11.70 -17.82
N THR A 14 -6.35 12.00 -18.68
CA THR A 14 -6.34 11.51 -20.06
C THR A 14 -5.08 11.98 -20.76
N GLY A 15 -4.25 11.05 -21.26
CA GLY A 15 -2.97 11.35 -21.91
C GLY A 15 -1.80 11.60 -20.96
N LEU A 16 -2.00 11.59 -19.64
CA LEU A 16 -0.92 11.71 -18.67
C LEU A 16 -0.32 10.33 -18.42
N SER A 17 0.98 10.16 -18.68
CA SER A 17 1.67 8.91 -18.36
C SER A 17 1.80 8.72 -16.84
N PHE A 18 1.98 7.48 -16.39
CA PHE A 18 2.24 7.21 -14.97
C PHE A 18 3.51 7.92 -14.50
N ARG A 19 4.55 7.93 -15.34
CA ARG A 19 5.80 8.65 -15.09
C ARG A 19 5.57 10.14 -14.86
N ASP A 20 4.87 10.82 -15.77
CA ASP A 20 4.57 12.26 -15.62
C ASP A 20 3.71 12.53 -14.38
N PHE A 21 2.82 11.59 -14.03
CA PHE A 21 2.04 11.68 -12.80
C PHE A 21 2.91 11.63 -11.53
N ILE A 22 3.99 10.83 -11.52
CA ILE A 22 4.99 10.82 -10.43
C ILE A 22 5.81 12.10 -10.44
N LEU A 23 6.37 12.48 -11.59
CA LEU A 23 7.22 13.67 -11.73
C LEU A 23 6.49 14.97 -11.34
N SER A 24 5.19 15.05 -11.61
CA SER A 24 4.36 16.19 -11.20
C SER A 24 4.11 16.29 -9.68
N GLY A 25 4.53 15.31 -8.89
CA GLY A 25 4.28 15.22 -7.45
C GLY A 25 2.83 14.88 -7.07
N ASN A 26 1.88 14.90 -8.01
CA ASN A 26 0.46 14.65 -7.74
C ASN A 26 0.17 13.25 -7.18
N GLY A 27 1.03 12.29 -7.49
CA GLY A 27 0.98 10.91 -6.98
C GLY A 27 1.58 10.70 -5.59
N LEU A 28 2.40 11.64 -5.12
CA LEU A 28 3.22 11.53 -3.91
C LEU A 28 2.44 12.10 -2.71
N LYS A 29 1.75 11.21 -2.00
CA LYS A 29 1.05 11.53 -0.75
C LYS A 29 1.33 10.43 0.26
N SER A 30 1.93 10.83 1.37
CA SER A 30 2.21 9.98 2.51
C SER A 30 1.04 10.02 3.49
N ASN A 31 0.79 8.89 4.15
CA ASN A 31 -0.11 8.78 5.30
C ASN A 31 0.66 8.58 6.61
N PHE A 32 1.98 8.75 6.61
CA PHE A 32 2.85 8.47 7.76
C PHE A 32 2.39 9.20 9.02
N ASP A 33 1.98 10.46 8.88
CA ASP A 33 1.50 11.27 10.00
C ASP A 33 0.10 10.85 10.51
N CYS A 34 -0.61 9.95 9.82
CA CYS A 34 -1.91 9.44 10.28
C CYS A 34 -1.77 8.36 11.37
N TYR A 35 -0.63 7.67 11.44
CA TYR A 35 -0.37 6.60 12.39
C TYR A 35 0.91 6.84 13.20
N THR A 36 1.52 8.03 13.10
CA THR A 36 2.66 8.44 13.90
C THR A 36 2.42 9.77 14.61
N VAL A 37 3.00 9.94 15.79
CA VAL A 37 3.04 11.17 16.56
C VAL A 37 4.50 11.55 16.75
N ASN A 38 4.91 12.72 16.24
CA ASN A 38 6.32 13.15 16.22
C ASN A 38 7.27 12.11 15.57
N GLY A 39 6.80 11.39 14.57
CA GLY A 39 7.56 10.34 13.88
C GLY A 39 7.69 9.01 14.64
N ILE A 40 7.04 8.88 15.79
CA ILE A 40 6.96 7.66 16.58
C ILE A 40 5.61 6.99 16.30
N LEU A 41 5.58 5.67 16.18
CA LEU A 41 4.33 4.93 15.94
C LEU A 41 3.31 5.22 17.06
N GLY A 42 2.11 5.66 16.67
CA GLY A 42 1.02 6.02 17.57
C GLY A 42 -0.02 4.92 17.75
N VAL A 43 0.27 3.71 17.29
CA VAL A 43 -0.57 2.51 17.38
C VAL A 43 0.28 1.35 17.88
N ASP A 44 -0.34 0.37 18.54
CA ASP A 44 0.37 -0.81 19.06
C ASP A 44 0.92 -1.69 17.92
N ARG A 45 0.19 -1.75 16.79
CA ARG A 45 0.58 -2.52 15.62
C ARG A 45 0.12 -1.85 14.32
N LEU A 46 1.02 -1.82 13.35
CA LEU A 46 0.75 -1.44 11.98
C LEU A 46 0.96 -2.67 11.10
N ILE A 47 -0.03 -3.02 10.27
CA ILE A 47 0.02 -4.24 9.46
C ILE A 47 0.09 -3.97 7.95
N ARG A 48 0.76 -4.86 7.21
CA ARG A 48 0.98 -4.82 5.76
C ARG A 48 -0.21 -5.40 5.01
N TYR A 49 -0.64 -4.71 3.95
CA TYR A 49 -1.79 -5.17 3.15
C TYR A 49 -1.47 -6.42 2.31
N ASP A 50 -0.24 -6.59 1.84
CA ASP A 50 0.22 -7.77 1.11
C ASP A 50 0.29 -9.02 1.99
N ARG A 51 0.43 -8.84 3.32
CA ARG A 51 0.40 -9.91 4.33
C ARG A 51 -0.86 -9.85 5.21
N LEU A 52 -1.92 -9.19 4.74
CA LEU A 52 -3.08 -8.82 5.56
C LEU A 52 -3.67 -9.98 6.35
N ASN A 53 -3.92 -11.11 5.68
CA ASN A 53 -4.55 -12.26 6.34
C ASN A 53 -3.62 -12.96 7.33
N GLU A 54 -2.30 -12.94 7.09
CA GLU A 54 -1.33 -13.51 8.02
C GLU A 54 -1.23 -12.62 9.27
N GLU A 55 -0.99 -11.33 9.08
CA GLU A 55 -0.79 -10.40 10.20
C GLU A 55 -2.08 -10.14 11.01
N LEU A 56 -3.26 -10.26 10.40
CA LEU A 56 -4.52 -10.27 11.15
C LEU A 56 -4.67 -11.52 12.01
N GLY A 57 -4.23 -12.69 11.54
CA GLY A 57 -4.20 -13.91 12.34
C GLY A 57 -3.27 -13.76 13.55
N ASP A 58 -2.11 -13.12 13.36
CA ASP A 58 -1.20 -12.78 14.47
C ASP A 58 -1.88 -11.90 15.52
N VAL A 59 -2.59 -10.85 15.09
CA VAL A 59 -3.34 -9.97 15.99
C VAL A 59 -4.44 -10.74 16.73
N SER A 60 -5.18 -11.62 16.05
CA SER A 60 -6.20 -12.46 16.69
C SER A 60 -5.63 -13.32 17.81
N ARG A 61 -4.46 -13.94 17.58
CA ARG A 61 -3.77 -14.76 18.57
C ARG A 61 -3.26 -13.92 19.74
N GLU A 62 -2.68 -12.76 19.46
CA GLU A 62 -2.19 -11.81 20.47
C GLU A 62 -3.32 -11.34 21.41
N LEU A 63 -4.50 -11.04 20.84
CA LEU A 63 -5.68 -10.59 21.59
C LEU A 63 -6.48 -11.73 22.25
N GLY A 64 -6.13 -12.99 21.98
CA GLY A 64 -6.85 -14.17 22.49
C GLY A 64 -8.28 -14.28 21.95
N LEU A 65 -8.51 -13.85 20.70
CA LEU A 65 -9.82 -13.96 20.07
C LEU A 65 -10.20 -15.44 19.87
N PRO A 66 -11.49 -15.79 19.98
CA PRO A 66 -11.94 -17.16 19.79
C PRO A 66 -11.77 -17.67 18.35
N GLU A 67 -11.65 -16.76 17.39
CA GLU A 67 -11.48 -17.05 15.97
C GLU A 67 -10.27 -16.32 15.40
N ASP A 68 -9.58 -16.97 14.46
CA ASP A 68 -8.54 -16.35 13.64
C ASP A 68 -9.21 -15.52 12.53
N VAL A 69 -9.15 -14.19 12.66
CA VAL A 69 -9.79 -13.27 11.73
C VAL A 69 -9.14 -13.36 10.34
N GLY A 70 -7.84 -13.64 10.28
CA GLY A 70 -7.11 -13.84 9.03
C GLY A 70 -7.65 -15.02 8.23
N GLU A 71 -7.84 -16.16 8.88
CA GLU A 71 -8.47 -17.34 8.28
C GLU A 71 -9.93 -17.09 7.88
N THR A 72 -10.71 -16.47 8.77
CA THR A 72 -12.12 -16.16 8.49
C THR A 72 -12.26 -15.27 7.24
N LEU A 73 -11.35 -14.31 7.04
CA LEU A 73 -11.37 -13.43 5.88
C LEU A 73 -10.92 -14.11 4.58
N ARG A 74 -10.05 -15.14 4.62
CA ARG A 74 -9.65 -15.88 3.40
C ARG A 74 -10.85 -16.47 2.67
N GLY A 75 -11.88 -16.89 3.40
CA GLY A 75 -13.11 -17.46 2.85
C GLY A 75 -14.15 -16.44 2.36
N LEU A 76 -13.96 -15.14 2.62
CA LEU A 76 -14.96 -14.10 2.38
C LEU A 76 -14.56 -13.18 1.21
N SER A 77 -15.15 -13.41 0.04
CA SER A 77 -14.94 -12.57 -1.15
C SER A 77 -16.23 -11.86 -1.59
N ALA A 78 -16.75 -10.97 -0.74
CA ALA A 78 -18.00 -10.26 -1.02
C ALA A 78 -17.91 -9.25 -2.20
N LYS A 79 -16.70 -8.82 -2.58
CA LYS A 79 -16.42 -7.90 -3.70
C LYS A 79 -15.16 -8.27 -4.50
N GLY A 80 -14.80 -9.55 -4.57
CA GLY A 80 -13.70 -10.02 -5.42
C GLY A 80 -13.94 -9.74 -6.91
N GLY A 81 -12.86 -9.55 -7.68
CA GLY A 81 -12.92 -9.50 -9.15
C GLY A 81 -13.19 -8.13 -9.81
N TYR A 82 -13.51 -7.09 -9.06
CA TYR A 82 -13.76 -5.75 -9.64
C TYR A 82 -12.49 -5.04 -10.16
N ARG A 83 -11.32 -5.40 -9.61
CA ARG A 83 -10.03 -4.84 -10.02
C ARG A 83 -9.26 -5.90 -10.79
N LYS A 84 -8.97 -5.63 -12.06
CA LYS A 84 -8.04 -6.46 -12.84
C LYS A 84 -6.68 -6.50 -12.13
N ALA A 85 -6.07 -7.69 -12.07
CA ALA A 85 -4.66 -7.81 -11.69
C ALA A 85 -3.82 -6.93 -12.61
N ARG A 86 -2.82 -6.24 -12.03
CA ARG A 86 -1.93 -5.34 -12.75
C ARG A 86 -0.53 -5.62 -12.26
N ASP A 87 0.39 -5.74 -13.21
CA ASP A 87 1.80 -5.64 -12.93
C ASP A 87 2.10 -4.19 -12.55
N VAL A 88 2.20 -3.95 -11.25
CA VAL A 88 2.44 -2.62 -10.68
C VAL A 88 3.92 -2.27 -10.79
N VAL A 89 4.80 -3.27 -10.76
CA VAL A 89 6.26 -3.10 -10.76
C VAL A 89 6.71 -2.52 -12.09
N SER A 90 6.17 -3.00 -13.22
CA SER A 90 6.53 -2.48 -14.55
C SER A 90 6.04 -1.07 -14.85
N LEU A 91 5.23 -0.46 -13.97
CA LEU A 91 4.87 0.96 -14.11
C LEU A 91 6.02 1.89 -13.75
N TYR A 92 7.01 1.42 -12.97
CA TYR A 92 8.12 2.23 -12.50
C TYR A 92 9.37 1.98 -13.35
N ASP A 93 10.00 3.08 -13.78
CA ASP A 93 11.38 3.10 -14.23
C ASP A 93 12.32 3.42 -13.06
N ASP A 94 13.63 3.38 -13.29
CA ASP A 94 14.65 3.59 -12.24
C ASP A 94 14.52 4.95 -11.55
N GLU A 95 14.18 6.00 -12.30
CA GLU A 95 14.06 7.35 -11.76
C GLU A 95 12.81 7.51 -10.91
N THR A 96 11.66 7.06 -11.41
CA THR A 96 10.40 7.10 -10.65
C THR A 96 10.48 6.21 -9.42
N ARG A 97 11.13 5.05 -9.50
CA ARG A 97 11.43 4.20 -8.34
C ARG A 97 12.22 4.98 -7.30
N ARG A 98 13.32 5.63 -7.70
CA ARG A 98 14.14 6.44 -6.78
C ARG A 98 13.36 7.58 -6.14
N ILE A 99 12.48 8.25 -6.89
CA ILE A 99 11.59 9.29 -6.34
C ILE A 99 10.67 8.70 -5.26
N VAL A 100 10.08 7.54 -5.51
CA VAL A 100 9.22 6.85 -4.52
C VAL A 100 10.01 6.43 -3.30
N GLU A 101 11.20 5.84 -3.46
CA GLU A 101 12.07 5.42 -2.36
C GLU A 101 12.44 6.59 -1.46
N VAL A 102 12.83 7.74 -2.03
CA VAL A 102 13.17 8.93 -1.25
C VAL A 102 11.94 9.52 -0.56
N PHE A 103 10.81 9.62 -1.26
CA PHE A 103 9.61 10.24 -0.71
C PHE A 103 8.98 9.41 0.42
N PHE A 104 8.96 8.08 0.28
CA PHE A 104 8.38 7.13 1.23
C PHE A 104 9.42 6.45 2.11
N ALA A 105 10.62 7.02 2.26
CA ALA A 105 11.73 6.42 3.00
C ALA A 105 11.35 6.04 4.44
N ARG A 106 10.50 6.86 5.09
CA ARG A 106 10.05 6.61 6.47
C ARG A 106 9.15 5.39 6.54
N GLU A 107 8.18 5.28 5.64
CA GLU A 107 7.31 4.10 5.54
C GLU A 107 8.09 2.85 5.19
N ILE A 108 9.02 2.94 4.23
CA ILE A 108 9.86 1.82 3.81
C ILE A 108 10.68 1.32 5.00
N GLN A 109 11.32 2.23 5.74
CA GLN A 109 12.08 1.89 6.94
C GLN A 109 11.20 1.29 8.04
N LEU A 110 10.01 1.85 8.28
CA LEU A 110 9.10 1.42 9.33
C LEU A 110 8.50 0.02 9.04
N LEU A 111 8.13 -0.24 7.78
CA LEU A 111 7.42 -1.45 7.38
C LEU A 111 8.34 -2.55 6.84
N GLY A 112 9.64 -2.28 6.73
CA GLY A 112 10.61 -3.21 6.12
C GLY A 112 10.21 -3.59 4.69
N PHE A 113 9.73 -2.61 3.91
CA PHE A 113 9.30 -2.87 2.54
C PHE A 113 10.49 -2.97 1.60
N GLU A 114 10.53 -4.02 0.77
CA GLU A 114 11.52 -4.18 -0.29
C GLU A 114 10.83 -4.31 -1.65
N PHE A 115 11.36 -3.63 -2.67
CA PHE A 115 10.77 -3.63 -4.01
C PHE A 115 10.77 -5.02 -4.67
N GLU A 116 11.71 -5.89 -4.28
CA GLU A 116 11.87 -7.26 -4.79
C GLU A 116 10.80 -8.23 -4.25
N GLU A 117 10.11 -7.89 -3.16
CA GLU A 117 9.03 -8.71 -2.58
C GLU A 117 7.70 -8.59 -3.34
N CYS A 118 7.62 -7.73 -4.36
CA CYS A 118 6.37 -7.45 -5.06
C CYS A 118 6.11 -8.49 -6.18
N PRO A 119 5.03 -9.29 -6.10
CA PRO A 119 4.70 -10.32 -7.09
C PRO A 119 4.18 -9.78 -8.43
#